data_AF-A0A0S9PX74-F1
#
_entry.id   AF-A0A0S9PX74-F1
#
_cell.length_a   1.000
_cell.length_b   1.000
_cell.length_c   1.000
_cell.angle_alpha   90.00
_cell.angle_beta   90.00
_cell.angle_gamma   90.00
#
_symmetry.space_group_name_H-M   'P 1'
#
loop_
_entity.id
_entity.type
_entity.pdbx_description
1 polymer ?
#
loop_
_entity_poly.entity_id
_entity_poly.type
_entity_poly.pdbx_seq_one_letter_code
_entity_poly.pdbx_strand_id
1 'polypeptide(L)' 'MEAMRANCGGDYLRLCAGMKPGGPEVKACFKRNRQNLSPGCSGAIAAYERSRAGSSSEADD' A
#
# COMPACT_ATOMS: atom_id res chain seq x y z
N MET A 1 -7.61 -4.06 -5.88
CA MET A 1 -7.25 -3.53 -4.53
C MET A 1 -7.40 -4.56 -3.41
N GLU A 2 -8.18 -5.62 -3.58
CA GLU A 2 -8.40 -6.65 -2.54
C GLU A 2 -7.11 -7.35 -2.08
N ALA A 3 -6.25 -7.76 -3.03
CA ALA A 3 -4.94 -8.34 -2.73
C ALA A 3 -4.07 -7.43 -1.84
N MET A 4 -4.17 -6.11 -1.98
CA MET A 4 -3.40 -5.17 -1.16
C MET A 4 -3.95 -5.10 0.27
N ARG A 5 -5.28 -5.13 0.44
CA ARG A 5 -5.91 -5.18 1.77
C ARG A 5 -5.60 -6.48 2.50
N ALA A 6 -5.69 -7.62 1.78
CA ALA A 6 -5.40 -8.94 2.35
C ALA A 6 -3.94 -9.07 2.80
N ASN A 7 -2.99 -8.64 1.96
CA ASN A 7 -1.57 -8.78 2.27
C ASN A 7 -1.05 -7.74 3.28
N CYS A 8 -1.62 -6.54 3.32
CA CYS A 8 -1.13 -5.45 4.19
C CYS A 8 -1.94 -5.25 5.47
N GLY A 9 -3.03 -5.97 5.70
CA GLY A 9 -3.90 -5.76 6.87
C GLY A 9 -3.17 -5.93 8.20
N GLY A 10 -2.39 -7.01 8.37
CA GLY A 10 -1.60 -7.24 9.58
C GLY A 10 -0.47 -6.21 9.77
N ASP A 11 0.22 -5.86 8.69
CA ASP A 11 1.27 -4.83 8.72
C ASP A 11 0.70 -3.45 9.03
N TYR A 12 -0.49 -3.13 8.52
CA TYR A 12 -1.21 -1.90 8.84
C TYR A 12 -1.52 -1.81 10.34
N LEU A 13 -2.10 -2.85 10.93
CA LEU A 13 -2.44 -2.86 12.36
C LEU A 13 -1.19 -2.75 13.25
N ARG A 14 -0.06 -3.32 12.82
CA ARG A 14 1.19 -3.30 13.59
C ARG A 14 1.98 -1.99 13.47
N LEU A 15 1.99 -1.38 12.29
CA LEU A 15 2.91 -0.27 11.96
C LEU A 15 2.22 1.07 11.73
N CYS A 16 0.95 1.05 11.31
CA CYS A 16 0.23 2.22 10.78
C CYS A 16 -1.16 2.40 11.41
N ALA A 17 -1.44 1.74 12.54
CA ALA A 17 -2.70 1.87 13.25
C ALA A 17 -2.99 3.34 13.62
N GLY A 18 -4.27 3.70 13.62
CA GLY A 18 -4.72 5.07 13.91
C GLY A 18 -4.73 6.03 12.72
N MET A 19 -4.25 5.60 11.54
CA MET A 19 -4.37 6.37 10.31
C MET A 19 -5.66 6.03 9.56
N LYS A 20 -6.11 6.89 8.64
CA LYS A 20 -7.28 6.58 7.80
C LYS A 20 -6.92 5.50 6.78
N PRO A 21 -7.61 4.33 6.74
CA PRO A 21 -7.32 3.28 5.76
C PRO A 21 -7.40 3.80 4.33
N GLY A 22 -6.38 3.47 3.52
CA GLY A 22 -6.31 3.91 2.12
C GLY A 22 -5.98 5.39 1.92
N GLY A 23 -5.77 6.15 3.00
CA GLY A 23 -5.35 7.55 2.94
C GLY A 23 -3.86 7.74 2.60
N PRO A 24 -3.45 8.97 2.27
CA PRO A 24 -2.04 9.31 2.00
C PRO A 24 -1.14 9.03 3.21
N GLU A 25 -1.65 9.12 4.43
CA GLU A 25 -0.93 8.85 5.68
C GLU A 25 -0.48 7.39 5.75
N VAL A 26 -1.37 6.46 5.39
CA VAL A 26 -1.07 5.01 5.35
C VAL A 26 -0.02 4.71 4.29
N LYS A 27 -0.12 5.35 3.11
CA LYS A 27 0.90 5.22 2.07
C LYS A 27 2.27 5.69 2.54
N ALA A 28 2.32 6.86 3.20
CA ALA A 28 3.56 7.39 3.77
C ALA A 28 4.11 6.47 4.89
N CYS A 29 3.23 5.91 5.73
CA CYS A 29 3.61 4.97 6.76
C CYS A 29 4.23 3.68 6.18
N PHE A 30 3.61 3.08 5.16
CA PHE A 30 4.18 1.91 4.49
C PHE A 30 5.52 2.22 3.82
N LYS A 31 5.68 3.40 3.21
CA LYS A 31 6.96 3.82 2.61
C LYS A 31 8.07 3.90 3.67
N ARG A 32 7.79 4.52 4.83
CA ARG A 32 8.76 4.66 5.92
C ARG A 32 9.13 3.30 6.54
N ASN A 33 8.16 2.38 6.63
CA ASN A 33 8.35 1.08 7.24
C ASN A 33 8.69 -0.03 6.26
N ARG A 34 9.10 0.28 5.02
CA ARG A 34 9.19 -0.73 3.93
C ARG A 34 10.09 -1.92 4.26
N GLN A 35 11.13 -1.73 5.06
CA GLN A 35 12.02 -2.80 5.53
C GLN A 35 11.38 -3.70 6.59
N ASN A 36 10.37 -3.20 7.30
CA ASN A 36 9.66 -3.90 8.37
C ASN A 36 8.36 -4.55 7.90
N LEU A 37 7.97 -4.39 6.64
CA LEU A 37 6.78 -5.00 6.08
C LEU A 37 7.00 -6.48 5.80
N SER A 38 5.91 -7.26 5.87
CA SER A 38 5.95 -8.63 5.39
C SER A 38 6.31 -8.67 3.89
N PRO A 39 6.92 -9.77 3.42
CA PRO A 39 7.18 -9.96 1.99
C PRO A 39 5.91 -9.84 1.14
N GLY A 40 4.77 -10.34 1.65
CA GLY A 40 3.47 -10.26 0.98
C GLY A 40 3.01 -8.81 0.78
N CYS A 41 3.03 -8.00 1.84
CA CYS A 41 2.63 -6.59 1.73
C CYS A 41 3.58 -5.79 0.84
N SER A 42 4.90 -6.01 0.97
CA SER A 42 5.90 -5.36 0.12
C SER A 42 5.69 -5.65 -1.36
N GLY A 43 5.43 -6.92 -1.71
CA GLY A 43 5.11 -7.33 -3.07
C GLY A 43 3.81 -6.72 -3.59
N ALA A 44 2.76 -6.69 -2.76
CA ALA A 44 1.48 -6.09 -3.11
C ALA A 44 1.59 -4.58 -3.37
N ILE A 45 2.36 -3.84 -2.55
CA ILE A 45 2.62 -2.40 -2.79
C ILE A 45 3.38 -2.21 -4.10
N ALA A 46 4.43 -2.98 -4.35
CA ALA A 46 5.21 -2.86 -5.58
C ALA A 46 4.36 -3.16 -6.83
N ALA A 47 3.47 -4.15 -6.77
CA ALA A 47 2.52 -4.45 -7.84
C ALA A 47 1.54 -3.30 -8.06
N TYR A 48 1.00 -2.72 -6.98
CA TYR A 48 0.12 -1.56 -7.05
C TYR A 48 0.82 -0.34 -7.67
N GLU A 49 2.06 -0.06 -7.28
CA GLU A 49 2.87 1.03 -7.83
C GLU A 49 3.10 0.85 -9.34
N ARG A 50 3.42 -0.38 -9.79
CA ARG A 50 3.54 -0.70 -11.22
C ARG A 50 2.24 -0.51 -11.98
N SER A 51 1.11 -0.95 -11.42
CA SER A 51 -0.20 -0.71 -12.06
C SER A 51 -0.55 0.77 -12.17
N ARG A 52 -0.15 1.60 -11.19
CA ARG A 52 -0.33 3.06 -11.22
C ARG A 52 0.58 3.75 -12.23
N ALA A 53 1.81 3.29 -12.38
CA ALA A 53 2.77 3.82 -13.36
C ALA A 53 2.31 3.53 -14.81
N GLY A 54 1.72 2.36 -15.05
CA GLY A 54 1.13 2.00 -16.35
C GLY A 54 -0.21 2.68 -16.65
N SER A 55 -0.87 3.25 -15.65
CA SER A 55 -2.16 3.95 -15.78
C SER A 55 -2.01 5.47 -15.96
N SER A 56 -0.78 5.97 -16.14
CA SER A 56 -0.50 7.41 -16.35
C SER A 56 -0.91 7.95 -17.72
N SER A 57 -1.73 7.20 -18.48
CA SER A 57 -2.23 7.56 -19.81
C SER A 57 -3.74 7.88 -19.86
N GLU A 58 -4.50 7.68 -18.78
CA GLU A 58 -5.94 7.96 -18.79
C GLU A 58 -6.31 8.84 -17.59
N ALA A 59 -6.62 10.10 -17.91
CA ALA A 59 -7.27 11.07 -17.05
C ALA A 59 -8.72 10.65 -16.75
N ASP A 60 -9.24 11.10 -15.61
CA ASP A 60 -10.66 11.21 -15.24
C ASP A 60 -11.59 9.98 -15.41
N ASP A 61 -12.08 9.46 -14.27
CA ASP A 61 -13.52 9.43 -13.96
C ASP A 61 -13.73 9.55 -12.44
#